data_AF-A0A2G1VQA9-F1
#
_entry.id   AF-A0A2G1VQA9-F1
#
_cell.length_a   1.000
_cell.length_b   1.000
_cell.length_c   1.000
_cell.angle_alpha   90.00
_cell.angle_beta   90.00
_cell.angle_gamma   90.00
#
_symmetry.space_group_name_H-M   'P 1'
#
loop_
_entity.id
_entity.type
_entity.pdbx_description
1 polymer ?
#
loop_
_entity_poly.entity_id
_entity_poly.type
_entity_poly.pdbx_seq_one_letter_code
_entity_poly.pdbx_strand_id
1 'polypeptide(L)'
;MEGLTEDQFKETLIKQGIYQELMKHVVLRSEYEELKSNKTPDLINLRKKIERQKEEISSLKIQIEKEQIAKQLAVSNLEFYQSKYVFFEAALFQEYVFGDRLPFFKKVYDFLKSNNVYKSTFGDFCYSIQNNSSERKLNFSLINSKLSRDDLGYFLSCLGNFYEYKYLEYKKWLKNRVIIEVEKNGYMDTTQFKRHIRDYESAINKPQMKEKIDKLFSQII
;
A
#
# COMPACT_ATOMS: atom_id res chain seq x y z
N MET A 1 -3.31 -32.20 -13.65
CA MET A 1 -3.53 -30.83 -14.15
C MET A 1 -4.33 -30.99 -15.43
N GLU A 2 -5.63 -30.71 -15.38
CA GLU A 2 -6.46 -30.71 -16.59
C GLU A 2 -6.07 -29.47 -17.40
N GLY A 3 -5.59 -29.68 -18.63
CA GLY A 3 -5.21 -28.60 -19.54
C GLY A 3 -6.45 -27.83 -20.01
N LEU A 4 -6.30 -26.53 -20.25
CA LEU A 4 -7.35 -25.72 -20.87
C LEU A 4 -7.73 -26.35 -22.22
N THR A 5 -9.03 -26.42 -22.50
CA THR A 5 -9.50 -26.85 -23.82
C THR A 5 -9.08 -25.84 -24.88
N GLU A 6 -8.97 -26.28 -26.13
CA GLU A 6 -8.49 -25.44 -27.24
C GLU A 6 -9.27 -24.12 -27.37
N ASP A 7 -10.57 -24.16 -27.06
CA ASP A 7 -11.44 -22.98 -27.07
C ASP A 7 -11.15 -22.00 -25.92
N GLN A 8 -10.82 -22.51 -24.74
CA GLN A 8 -10.42 -21.68 -23.59
C GLN A 8 -9.06 -21.03 -23.82
N PHE A 9 -8.16 -21.72 -24.52
CA PHE A 9 -6.86 -21.18 -24.91
C PHE A 9 -7.00 -20.05 -25.94
N LYS A 10 -7.85 -20.23 -26.96
CA LYS A 10 -8.16 -19.20 -27.97
C LYS A 10 -8.80 -17.95 -27.34
N GLU A 11 -9.78 -18.11 -26.44
CA GLU A 11 -10.40 -16.99 -25.74
C GLU A 11 -9.40 -16.17 -24.92
N THR A 12 -8.45 -16.84 -24.26
CA THR A 12 -7.41 -16.19 -23.46
C THR A 12 -6.48 -15.35 -24.33
N LEU A 13 -6.08 -15.87 -25.48
CA LEU A 13 -5.22 -15.14 -26.44
C LEU A 13 -5.95 -13.96 -27.10
N ILE A 14 -7.27 -14.06 -27.32
CA ILE A 14 -8.09 -12.96 -27.84
C ILE A 14 -8.22 -11.84 -26.80
N LYS A 15 -8.51 -12.18 -25.53
CA LYS A 15 -8.60 -11.19 -24.44
C LYS A 15 -7.30 -10.43 -24.18
N GLN A 16 -6.16 -11.07 -24.45
CA GLN A 16 -4.84 -10.45 -24.31
C GLN A 16 -4.41 -9.65 -25.55
N GLY A 17 -5.21 -9.63 -26.62
CA GLY A 17 -4.89 -8.92 -27.88
C GLY A 17 -3.78 -9.58 -28.72
N ILE A 18 -3.29 -10.76 -28.31
CA ILE A 18 -2.15 -11.45 -28.94
C ILE A 18 -2.61 -12.33 -30.10
N TYR A 19 -3.87 -12.77 -30.09
CA TYR A 19 -4.40 -13.69 -31.09
C TYR A 19 -4.34 -13.16 -32.53
N GLN A 20 -4.65 -11.87 -32.74
CA GLN A 20 -4.57 -11.26 -34.07
C GLN A 20 -3.13 -11.20 -34.59
N GLU A 21 -2.16 -10.94 -33.71
CA GLU A 21 -0.75 -10.87 -34.06
C GLU A 21 -0.17 -12.28 -34.34
N LEU A 22 -0.58 -13.29 -33.56
CA LEU A 22 -0.26 -14.70 -33.82
C LEU A 22 -0.83 -15.19 -35.15
N MET A 23 -2.08 -14.83 -35.47
CA MET A 23 -2.70 -15.22 -36.74
C MET A 23 -2.02 -14.57 -37.95
N LYS A 24 -1.57 -13.31 -37.84
CA LYS A 24 -0.72 -12.69 -38.87
C LYS A 24 0.57 -13.49 -39.11
N HIS A 25 1.21 -13.98 -38.04
CA HIS A 25 2.43 -14.80 -38.16
C HIS A 25 2.18 -16.14 -38.85
N VAL A 26 1.04 -16.78 -38.59
CA VAL A 26 0.69 -18.06 -39.22
C VAL A 26 0.43 -17.88 -40.72
N VAL A 27 -0.29 -16.82 -41.11
CA VAL A 27 -0.56 -16.49 -42.52
C VAL A 27 0.75 -16.19 -43.26
N LEU A 28 1.62 -15.34 -42.70
CA LEU A 28 2.93 -15.02 -43.29
C LEU A 28 3.84 -16.25 -43.46
N ARG A 29 3.71 -17.25 -42.57
CA ARG A 29 4.47 -18.50 -42.66
C ARG A 29 3.98 -19.40 -43.80
N SER A 30 2.68 -19.40 -44.06
CA SER A 30 2.08 -20.11 -45.21
C SER A 30 2.53 -19.48 -46.53
N GLU A 31 2.49 -18.15 -46.63
CA GLU A 31 2.95 -17.40 -47.81
C GLU A 31 4.45 -17.61 -48.08
N TYR A 32 5.27 -17.71 -47.02
CA TYR A 32 6.69 -18.00 -47.14
C TYR A 32 6.99 -19.38 -47.73
N GLU A 33 6.23 -20.42 -47.35
CA GLU A 33 6.42 -21.77 -47.88
C GLU A 33 5.91 -21.89 -49.33
N GLU A 34 4.88 -21.14 -49.74
CA GLU A 34 4.46 -21.05 -51.16
C GLU A 34 5.52 -20.38 -52.04
N LEU A 35 6.08 -19.25 -51.58
CA LEU A 35 7.12 -18.50 -52.30
C LEU A 35 8.44 -19.27 -52.42
N LYS A 36 8.70 -20.23 -51.52
CA LYS A 36 9.89 -21.10 -51.54
C LYS A 36 9.94 -22.02 -52.78
N SER A 37 8.82 -22.26 -53.45
CA SER A 37 8.73 -23.10 -54.65
C SER A 37 9.15 -22.39 -55.95
N ASN A 38 9.20 -21.06 -55.98
CA ASN A 38 9.62 -20.26 -57.14
C ASN A 38 10.73 -19.27 -56.77
N LYS A 39 11.97 -19.49 -57.24
CA LYS A 39 13.11 -18.59 -56.96
C LYS A 39 13.12 -17.43 -57.99
N THR A 40 13.57 -16.21 -57.70
CA THR A 40 14.93 -15.92 -57.16
C THR A 40 15.16 -14.51 -56.55
N PRO A 41 14.43 -13.40 -56.82
CA PRO A 41 14.68 -12.10 -56.15
C PRO A 41 13.85 -11.81 -54.89
N ASP A 42 12.55 -12.17 -54.88
CA ASP A 42 11.63 -11.78 -53.81
C ASP A 42 11.90 -12.50 -52.49
N LEU A 43 12.37 -13.75 -52.55
CA LEU A 43 12.83 -14.52 -51.39
C LEU A 43 14.02 -13.89 -50.67
N ILE A 44 14.93 -13.24 -51.40
CA ILE A 44 16.10 -12.58 -50.82
C ILE A 44 15.66 -11.30 -50.09
N ASN A 45 14.72 -10.55 -50.68
CA ASN A 45 14.13 -9.38 -50.05
C ASN A 45 13.29 -9.75 -48.82
N LEU A 46 12.52 -10.84 -48.89
CA LEU A 46 11.77 -11.35 -47.74
C LEU A 46 12.70 -11.80 -46.61
N ARG A 47 13.79 -12.51 -46.93
CA ARG A 47 14.80 -12.91 -45.94
C ARG A 47 15.44 -11.70 -45.26
N LYS A 48 15.82 -10.68 -46.03
CA LYS A 48 16.33 -9.42 -45.46
C LYS A 48 15.31 -8.72 -44.57
N LYS A 49 14.03 -8.75 -44.95
CA LYS A 49 12.93 -8.18 -44.15
C LYS A 49 12.72 -8.95 -42.84
N ILE A 50 12.78 -10.29 -42.87
CA ILE A 50 12.71 -11.15 -41.70
C ILE A 50 13.89 -10.91 -40.75
N GLU A 51 15.11 -10.80 -41.27
CA GLU A 51 16.29 -10.53 -40.42
C GLU A 51 16.22 -9.15 -39.77
N ARG A 52 15.81 -8.10 -40.50
CA ARG A 52 15.56 -6.78 -39.91
C ARG A 52 14.51 -6.82 -38.80
N GLN A 53 13.42 -7.56 -39.01
CA GLN A 53 12.38 -7.71 -37.98
C GLN A 53 12.88 -8.49 -36.76
N LYS A 54 13.76 -9.48 -36.92
CA LYS A 54 14.38 -10.18 -35.80
C LYS A 54 15.29 -9.25 -35.00
N GLU A 55 16.07 -8.42 -35.66
CA GLU A 55 16.92 -7.39 -35.01
C GLU A 55 16.05 -6.41 -34.22
N GLU A 56 14.96 -5.94 -34.82
CA GLU A 56 14.00 -5.02 -34.18
C GLU A 56 13.29 -5.67 -32.97
N ILE A 57 12.88 -6.93 -33.07
CA ILE A 57 12.34 -7.70 -31.94
C ILE A 57 13.39 -7.86 -30.83
N SER A 58 14.66 -8.11 -31.20
CA SER A 58 15.74 -8.23 -30.23
C SER A 58 16.01 -6.91 -29.51
N SER A 59 16.00 -5.79 -30.22
CA SER A 59 16.16 -4.47 -29.60
C SER A 59 14.98 -4.11 -28.70
N LEU A 60 13.75 -4.41 -29.13
CA LEU A 60 12.54 -4.18 -28.33
C LEU A 60 12.53 -5.05 -27.07
N LYS A 61 12.98 -6.31 -27.13
CA LYS A 61 13.13 -7.16 -25.94
C LYS A 61 14.11 -6.57 -24.94
N ILE A 62 15.28 -6.11 -25.41
CA ILE A 62 16.28 -5.45 -24.56
C ILE A 62 15.71 -4.16 -23.96
N GLN A 63 14.92 -3.40 -24.71
CA GLN A 63 14.29 -2.18 -24.21
C GLN A 63 13.22 -2.47 -23.16
N ILE A 64 12.38 -3.48 -23.38
CA ILE A 64 11.38 -3.94 -22.39
C ILE A 64 12.08 -4.42 -21.11
N GLU A 65 13.16 -5.19 -21.23
CA GLU A 65 13.93 -5.67 -20.07
C GLU A 65 14.58 -4.50 -19.33
N LYS A 66 15.16 -3.53 -20.04
CA LYS A 66 15.68 -2.28 -19.45
C LYS A 66 14.59 -1.47 -18.75
N GLU A 67 13.39 -1.36 -19.33
CA GLU A 67 12.25 -0.67 -18.72
C GLU A 67 11.70 -1.41 -17.51
N GLN A 68 11.69 -2.75 -17.53
CA GLN A 68 11.30 -3.57 -16.38
C GLN A 68 12.31 -3.45 -15.24
N ILE A 69 13.60 -3.50 -15.54
CA ILE A 69 14.68 -3.25 -14.57
C ILE A 69 14.59 -1.82 -14.04
N ALA A 70 14.36 -0.82 -14.90
CA ALA A 70 14.18 0.58 -14.48
C ALA A 70 12.94 0.78 -13.61
N LYS A 71 11.82 0.09 -13.90
CA LYS A 71 10.63 0.09 -13.05
C LYS A 71 10.87 -0.60 -11.71
N GLN A 72 11.57 -1.75 -11.68
CA GLN A 72 11.94 -2.41 -10.44
C GLN A 72 12.89 -1.54 -9.59
N LEU A 73 13.88 -0.91 -10.22
CA LEU A 73 14.76 0.07 -9.58
C LEU A 73 14.00 1.32 -9.13
N ALA A 74 13.01 1.78 -9.89
CA ALA A 74 12.17 2.92 -9.51
C ALA A 74 11.23 2.58 -8.36
N VAL A 75 10.69 1.36 -8.29
CA VAL A 75 9.90 0.87 -7.14
C VAL A 75 10.79 0.69 -5.92
N SER A 76 11.97 0.10 -6.07
CA SER A 76 12.97 -0.06 -5.00
C SER A 76 13.48 1.30 -4.50
N ASN A 77 13.70 2.26 -5.40
CA ASN A 77 14.06 3.63 -5.04
C ASN A 77 12.86 4.42 -4.47
N LEU A 78 11.63 4.19 -4.90
CA LEU A 78 10.43 4.80 -4.28
C LEU A 78 10.23 4.28 -2.86
N GLU A 79 10.47 3.01 -2.59
CA GLU A 79 10.48 2.44 -1.24
C GLU A 79 11.65 3.00 -0.39
N PHE A 80 12.81 3.23 -1.01
CA PHE A 80 13.98 3.84 -0.37
C PHE A 80 13.85 5.36 -0.12
N TYR A 81 13.18 6.10 -1.00
CA TYR A 81 12.97 7.55 -0.87
C TYR A 81 11.69 7.94 -0.12
N GLN A 82 10.67 7.07 -0.08
CA GLN A 82 9.58 7.19 0.91
C GLN A 82 10.07 6.97 2.34
N SER A 83 11.29 6.44 2.50
CA SER A 83 11.93 6.15 3.77
C SER A 83 13.17 7.00 4.04
N LYS A 84 13.03 8.32 3.89
CA LYS A 84 13.98 9.28 4.51
C LYS A 84 14.09 9.12 6.04
N TYR A 85 13.21 8.30 6.62
CA TYR A 85 13.29 7.78 7.98
C TYR A 85 12.87 6.31 7.99
N VAL A 86 13.74 5.39 7.52
CA VAL A 86 13.65 3.99 7.94
C VAL A 86 13.97 3.98 9.44
N PHE A 87 12.96 4.12 10.28
CA PHE A 87 13.15 3.91 11.70
C PHE A 87 13.34 2.40 11.92
N PHE A 88 14.60 1.97 12.03
CA PHE A 88 14.92 0.60 12.45
C PHE A 88 14.26 0.35 13.81
N GLU A 89 13.59 -0.79 13.98
CA GLU A 89 12.91 -1.12 15.26
C GLU A 89 13.88 -1.06 16.45
N ALA A 90 15.17 -1.36 16.24
CA ALA A 90 16.22 -1.19 17.24
C ALA A 90 16.50 0.29 17.61
N ALA A 91 16.47 1.20 16.64
CA ALA A 91 16.57 2.64 16.89
C ALA A 91 15.31 3.16 17.58
N LEU A 92 14.12 2.67 17.20
CA LEU A 92 12.87 2.98 17.89
C LEU A 92 12.93 2.52 19.36
N PHE A 93 13.46 1.33 19.63
CA PHE A 93 13.60 0.81 20.99
C PHE A 93 14.58 1.63 21.84
N GLN A 94 15.63 2.20 21.24
CA GLN A 94 16.67 2.95 21.95
C GLN A 94 16.37 4.45 22.07
N GLU A 95 15.76 5.08 21.06
CA GLU A 95 15.48 6.53 21.03
C GLU A 95 14.14 6.91 21.69
N TYR A 96 13.23 5.94 21.84
CA TYR A 96 11.86 6.23 22.27
C TYR A 96 11.57 5.78 23.71
N VAL A 97 10.86 6.64 24.46
CA VAL A 97 10.51 6.43 25.88
C VAL A 97 9.57 5.23 26.08
N PHE A 98 9.11 4.62 24.98
CA PHE A 98 8.21 3.46 25.05
C PHE A 98 8.85 2.27 25.77
N GLY A 99 10.17 2.07 25.68
CA GLY A 99 10.88 0.96 26.34
C GLY A 99 10.17 -0.38 26.13
N ASP A 100 9.82 -1.05 27.24
CA ASP A 100 9.10 -2.33 27.26
C ASP A 100 7.69 -2.27 26.66
N ARG A 101 7.11 -1.08 26.47
CA ARG A 101 5.77 -0.90 25.87
C ARG A 101 5.79 -1.02 24.34
N LEU A 102 6.96 -0.96 23.69
CA LEU A 102 7.07 -0.94 22.22
C LEU A 102 6.38 -2.13 21.52
N PRO A 103 6.53 -3.39 21.97
CA PRO A 103 5.84 -4.54 21.36
C PRO A 103 4.31 -4.41 21.43
N PHE A 104 3.78 -3.73 22.44
CA PHE A 104 2.34 -3.52 22.55
C PHE A 104 1.86 -2.37 21.67
N PHE A 105 2.65 -1.32 21.51
CA PHE A 105 2.40 -0.30 20.48
C PHE A 105 2.42 -0.88 19.07
N LYS A 106 3.21 -1.92 18.81
CA LYS A 106 3.15 -2.66 17.55
C LYS A 106 1.78 -3.30 17.33
N LYS A 107 1.23 -3.97 18.36
CA LYS A 107 -0.14 -4.55 18.28
C LYS A 107 -1.20 -3.48 18.05
N VAL A 108 -1.07 -2.32 18.69
CA VAL A 108 -1.95 -1.15 18.48
C VAL A 108 -1.86 -0.66 17.04
N TYR A 109 -0.66 -0.54 16.49
CA TYR A 109 -0.44 -0.18 15.09
C TYR A 109 -1.04 -1.21 14.11
N ASP A 110 -0.81 -2.50 14.34
CA ASP A 110 -1.31 -3.58 13.49
C ASP A 110 -2.85 -3.63 13.51
N PHE A 111 -3.46 -3.34 14.66
CA PHE A 111 -4.91 -3.16 14.77
C PHE A 111 -5.42 -2.00 13.90
N LEU A 112 -4.77 -0.84 13.94
CA LEU A 112 -5.16 0.31 13.11
C LEU A 112 -4.99 0.02 11.62
N LYS A 113 -3.92 -0.69 11.24
CA LYS A 113 -3.65 -1.11 9.85
C LYS A 113 -4.69 -2.10 9.34
N SER A 114 -4.98 -3.16 10.09
CA SER A 114 -5.95 -4.19 9.71
C SER A 114 -7.41 -3.71 9.59
N ASN A 115 -7.71 -2.57 10.22
CA ASN A 115 -9.00 -1.89 10.11
C ASN A 115 -9.01 -0.72 9.10
N ASN A 116 -7.96 -0.57 8.29
CA ASN A 116 -7.80 0.47 7.26
C ASN A 116 -7.80 1.92 7.80
N VAL A 117 -7.44 2.12 9.08
CA VAL A 117 -7.50 3.44 9.73
C VAL A 117 -6.19 4.20 9.61
N TYR A 118 -5.07 3.49 9.56
CA TYR A 118 -3.74 4.08 9.50
C TYR A 118 -2.97 3.55 8.30
N LYS A 119 -2.39 4.45 7.49
CA LYS A 119 -1.74 4.10 6.23
C LYS A 119 -0.21 4.25 6.26
N SER A 120 0.35 4.98 7.21
CA SER A 120 1.80 5.18 7.34
C SER A 120 2.52 3.98 7.95
N THR A 121 3.84 4.08 8.13
CA THR A 121 4.66 2.99 8.68
C THR A 121 4.57 2.92 10.21
N PHE A 122 5.06 1.82 10.81
CA PHE A 122 5.15 1.69 12.26
C PHE A 122 6.09 2.73 12.89
N GLY A 123 7.21 3.03 12.23
CA GLY A 123 8.12 4.08 12.67
C GLY A 123 7.47 5.46 12.68
N ASP A 124 6.71 5.80 11.65
CA ASP A 124 5.96 7.05 11.61
C ASP A 124 4.92 7.14 12.73
N PHE A 125 4.27 6.02 13.06
CA PHE A 125 3.33 5.93 14.16
C PHE A 125 4.01 6.23 15.50
N CYS A 126 5.11 5.54 15.81
CA CYS A 126 5.90 5.75 17.02
C CYS A 126 6.43 7.19 17.11
N TYR A 127 6.98 7.72 16.01
CA TYR A 127 7.47 9.09 15.94
C TYR A 127 6.37 10.11 16.24
N SER A 128 5.19 9.93 15.63
CA SER A 128 4.09 10.88 15.75
C SER A 128 3.46 10.86 17.15
N ILE A 129 3.50 9.70 17.82
CA ILE A 129 3.08 9.59 19.23
C ILE A 129 4.09 10.28 20.15
N GLN A 130 5.39 10.10 19.91
CA GLN A 130 6.40 10.58 20.86
C GLN A 130 6.84 12.03 20.66
N ASN A 131 7.11 12.46 19.43
CA ASN A 131 7.85 13.69 19.26
C ASN A 131 6.95 14.91 19.54
N ASN A 132 7.43 15.81 20.41
CA ASN A 132 6.80 17.12 20.65
C ASN A 132 7.08 18.12 19.53
N SER A 133 7.94 17.80 18.55
CA SER A 133 8.18 18.66 17.38
C SER A 133 6.94 18.70 16.48
N SER A 134 6.60 19.87 15.95
CA SER A 134 5.38 20.17 15.19
C SER A 134 5.26 19.46 13.83
N GLU A 135 6.29 18.74 13.38
CA GLU A 135 6.43 18.37 11.97
C GLU A 135 5.56 17.20 11.52
N ARG A 136 5.25 16.23 12.38
CA ARG A 136 4.56 14.99 11.97
C ARG A 136 3.26 14.73 12.70
N LYS A 137 2.17 14.62 11.96
CA LYS A 137 0.83 14.37 12.51
C LYS A 137 0.43 12.90 12.40
N LEU A 138 -0.30 12.41 13.39
CA LEU A 138 -1.05 11.16 13.35
C LEU A 138 -2.28 11.34 12.45
N ASN A 139 -2.16 10.88 11.21
CA ASN A 139 -3.24 10.93 10.23
C ASN A 139 -4.04 9.63 10.27
N PHE A 140 -5.27 9.69 10.78
CA PHE A 140 -6.24 8.61 10.71
C PHE A 140 -7.23 8.85 9.57
N SER A 141 -7.67 7.78 8.93
CA SER A 141 -8.67 7.81 7.86
C SER A 141 -9.82 6.88 8.22
N LEU A 142 -11.01 7.42 8.37
CA LEU A 142 -12.25 6.67 8.51
C LEU A 142 -12.89 6.33 7.14
N ILE A 143 -12.32 6.81 6.03
CA ILE A 143 -12.74 6.43 4.68
C ILE A 143 -12.47 4.94 4.48
N ASN A 144 -13.54 4.16 4.22
CA ASN A 144 -13.49 2.70 4.06
C ASN A 144 -12.91 1.96 5.29
N SER A 145 -12.98 2.60 6.46
CA SER A 145 -12.56 2.03 7.73
C SER A 145 -13.60 1.05 8.26
N LYS A 146 -13.13 0.01 8.96
CA LYS A 146 -14.00 -0.86 9.77
C LYS A 146 -14.33 -0.27 11.14
N LEU A 147 -13.56 0.72 11.60
CA LEU A 147 -13.84 1.49 12.81
C LEU A 147 -14.81 2.62 12.51
N SER A 148 -15.78 2.80 13.41
CA SER A 148 -16.65 3.96 13.45
C SER A 148 -15.95 5.17 14.11
N ARG A 149 -16.63 6.33 14.09
CA ARG A 149 -16.18 7.53 14.81
C ARG A 149 -16.09 7.29 16.33
N ASP A 150 -17.04 6.54 16.89
CA ASP A 150 -17.05 6.19 18.31
C ASP A 150 -15.92 5.22 18.67
N ASP A 151 -15.59 4.27 17.80
CA ASP A 151 -14.46 3.36 18.02
C ASP A 151 -13.13 4.09 18.04
N LEU A 152 -12.92 5.00 17.08
CA LEU A 152 -11.71 5.83 17.07
C LEU A 152 -11.69 6.81 18.27
N GLY A 153 -12.86 7.28 18.70
CA GLY A 153 -13.05 8.07 19.92
C GLY A 153 -12.56 7.36 21.16
N TYR A 154 -13.03 6.14 21.33
CA TYR A 154 -12.63 5.30 22.44
C TYR A 154 -11.16 4.93 22.38
N PHE A 155 -10.66 4.57 21.20
CA PHE A 155 -9.23 4.31 20.98
C PHE A 155 -8.36 5.47 21.43
N LEU A 156 -8.70 6.71 21.02
CA LEU A 156 -7.96 7.91 21.41
C LEU A 156 -8.12 8.22 22.91
N SER A 157 -9.26 7.87 23.52
CA SER A 157 -9.42 7.98 24.97
C SER A 157 -8.44 7.05 25.69
N CYS A 158 -8.39 5.77 25.31
CA CYS A 158 -7.47 4.77 25.88
C CYS A 158 -6.01 5.15 25.67
N LEU A 159 -5.64 5.68 24.49
CA LEU A 159 -4.29 6.16 24.20
C LEU A 159 -3.86 7.27 25.19
N GLY A 160 -4.80 8.09 25.67
CA GLY A 160 -4.55 9.14 26.65
C GLY A 160 -4.04 8.65 28.00
N ASN A 161 -4.36 7.40 28.38
CA ASN A 161 -3.85 6.80 29.62
C ASN A 161 -2.35 6.53 29.57
N PHE A 162 -1.76 6.49 28.38
CA PHE A 162 -0.33 6.24 28.14
C PHE A 162 0.41 7.52 27.75
N TYR A 163 -0.24 8.67 27.84
CA TYR A 163 0.34 9.95 27.54
C TYR A 163 1.11 10.48 28.76
N GLU A 164 2.44 10.57 28.64
CA GLU A 164 3.31 10.89 29.78
C GLU A 164 4.00 12.27 29.69
N TYR A 165 3.65 13.10 28.70
CA TYR A 165 4.31 14.39 28.53
C TYR A 165 3.91 15.39 29.62
N LYS A 166 4.90 15.83 30.39
CA LYS A 166 4.73 16.78 31.51
C LYS A 166 4.30 18.19 31.09
N TYR A 167 4.63 18.61 29.86
CA TYR A 167 4.56 20.04 29.46
C TYR A 167 3.40 20.39 28.52
N LEU A 168 2.66 19.39 28.04
CA LEU A 168 1.56 19.60 27.10
C LEU A 168 0.37 18.77 27.55
N GLU A 169 -0.79 19.38 27.74
CA GLU A 169 -2.01 18.63 28.06
C GLU A 169 -2.41 17.70 26.91
N TYR A 170 -2.89 16.50 27.22
CA TYR A 170 -3.30 15.51 26.22
C TYR A 170 -4.29 16.07 25.18
N LYS A 171 -5.25 16.89 25.61
CA LYS A 171 -6.21 17.54 24.71
C LYS A 171 -5.55 18.49 23.70
N LYS A 172 -4.54 19.25 24.15
CA LYS A 172 -3.77 20.16 23.28
C LYS A 172 -2.89 19.35 22.34
N TRP A 173 -2.30 18.26 22.83
CA TRP A 173 -1.55 17.33 21.99
C TRP A 173 -2.42 16.73 20.88
N LEU A 174 -3.60 16.20 21.21
CA LEU A 174 -4.56 15.67 20.22
C LEU A 174 -4.87 16.72 19.14
N LYS A 175 -5.18 17.95 19.54
CA LYS A 175 -5.48 19.05 18.60
C LYS A 175 -4.34 19.36 17.65
N ASN A 176 -3.12 19.32 18.14
CA ASN A 176 -1.94 19.68 17.36
C ASN A 176 -1.46 18.53 16.47
N ARG A 177 -1.72 17.28 16.88
CA ARG A 177 -1.06 16.09 16.33
C ARG A 177 -1.98 15.16 15.58
N VAL A 178 -3.27 15.11 15.90
CA VAL A 178 -4.18 14.14 15.29
C VAL A 178 -5.01 14.81 14.20
N ILE A 179 -4.99 14.22 13.00
CA ILE A 179 -5.88 14.56 11.89
C ILE A 179 -6.73 13.33 11.61
N ILE A 180 -8.02 13.53 11.42
CA ILE A 180 -8.96 12.45 11.10
C ILE A 180 -9.69 12.82 9.83
N GLU A 181 -9.39 12.11 8.75
CA GLU A 181 -10.12 12.19 7.49
C GLU A 181 -11.38 11.31 7.59
N VAL A 182 -12.54 11.84 7.26
CA VAL A 182 -13.84 11.15 7.44
C VAL A 182 -14.54 10.89 6.12
N GLU A 183 -14.34 11.79 5.17
CA GLU A 183 -14.84 11.73 3.80
C GLU A 183 -13.85 12.48 2.90
N LYS A 184 -14.01 12.38 1.57
CA LYS A 184 -13.05 12.96 0.63
C LYS A 184 -12.95 14.49 0.84
N ASN A 185 -11.78 14.96 1.27
CA ASN A 185 -11.50 16.35 1.69
C ASN A 185 -12.25 16.83 2.95
N GLY A 186 -12.98 15.94 3.63
CA GLY A 186 -13.64 16.23 4.90
C GLY A 186 -12.77 15.77 6.06
N TYR A 187 -12.24 16.75 6.81
CA TYR A 187 -11.46 16.51 8.02
C TYR A 187 -12.31 16.81 9.24
N MET A 188 -12.16 15.98 10.28
CA MET A 188 -12.79 16.24 11.57
C MET A 188 -11.87 17.08 12.45
N ASP A 189 -12.44 18.11 13.08
CA ASP A 189 -11.75 18.82 14.15
C ASP A 189 -11.79 17.95 15.42
N THR A 190 -10.63 17.68 15.99
CA THR A 190 -10.46 16.99 17.28
C THR A 190 -11.26 17.62 18.44
N THR A 191 -11.60 18.92 18.38
CA THR A 191 -12.49 19.56 19.37
C THR A 191 -13.95 19.12 19.24
N GLN A 192 -14.41 18.74 18.04
CA GLN A 192 -15.72 18.12 17.80
C GLN A 192 -15.81 16.69 18.35
N PHE A 193 -14.66 16.09 18.68
CA PHE A 193 -14.54 14.76 19.26
C PHE A 193 -14.84 14.71 20.77
N LYS A 194 -15.15 15.81 21.48
CA LYS A 194 -15.46 15.76 22.93
C LYS A 194 -16.54 14.73 23.32
N ARG A 195 -17.52 14.50 22.43
CA ARG A 195 -18.57 13.49 22.64
C ARG A 195 -18.12 12.05 22.35
N HIS A 196 -17.04 11.88 21.58
CA HIS A 196 -16.51 10.61 21.13
C HIS A 196 -15.24 10.19 21.91
N ILE A 197 -14.42 11.14 22.39
CA ILE A 197 -13.31 10.91 23.35
C ILE A 197 -13.87 11.08 24.74
N ARG A 198 -14.49 10.02 25.25
CA ARG A 198 -14.97 9.97 26.63
C ARG A 198 -14.78 8.58 27.19
N ASP A 199 -14.98 8.46 28.49
CA ASP A 199 -15.22 7.17 29.09
C ASP A 199 -16.63 6.67 28.71
N TYR A 200 -16.73 5.40 28.34
CA TYR A 200 -17.96 4.74 27.90
C TYR A 200 -18.45 3.69 28.91
N GLU A 201 -17.88 3.62 30.12
CA GLU A 201 -18.30 2.67 31.16
C GLU A 201 -19.84 2.61 31.35
N SER A 202 -20.49 3.78 31.41
CA SER A 202 -21.94 3.94 31.64
C SER A 202 -22.74 4.43 30.43
N ALA A 203 -22.13 4.48 29.24
CA ALA A 203 -22.81 4.95 28.04
C ALA A 203 -23.81 3.92 27.49
N ILE A 204 -25.02 4.38 27.13
CA ILE A 204 -26.08 3.57 26.50
C ILE A 204 -25.60 3.02 25.14
N ASN A 205 -24.93 3.87 24.35
CA ASN A 205 -24.32 3.47 23.08
C ASN A 205 -22.81 3.32 23.29
N LYS A 206 -22.36 2.07 23.30
CA LYS A 206 -20.94 1.72 23.42
C LYS A 206 -20.31 1.57 22.02
N PRO A 207 -19.00 1.83 21.88
CA PRO A 207 -18.28 1.56 20.64
C PRO A 207 -18.37 0.08 20.28
N GLN A 208 -18.56 -0.23 19.00
CA GLN A 208 -18.72 -1.60 18.53
C GLN A 208 -17.45 -2.44 18.77
N MET A 209 -16.28 -1.82 18.72
CA MET A 209 -14.98 -2.47 18.87
C MET A 209 -14.41 -2.36 20.29
N LYS A 210 -15.21 -1.92 21.27
CA LYS A 210 -14.77 -1.65 22.65
C LYS A 210 -13.92 -2.79 23.23
N GLU A 211 -14.43 -4.02 23.22
CA GLU A 211 -13.74 -5.18 23.82
C GLU A 211 -12.38 -5.46 23.18
N LYS A 212 -12.26 -5.27 21.86
CA LYS A 212 -10.99 -5.46 21.15
C LYS A 212 -10.00 -4.37 21.52
N ILE A 213 -10.48 -3.13 21.64
CA ILE A 213 -9.68 -1.98 22.07
C ILE A 213 -9.20 -2.19 23.51
N ASP A 214 -10.08 -2.59 24.43
CA ASP A 214 -9.72 -2.89 25.82
C ASP A 214 -8.63 -3.98 25.91
N LYS A 215 -8.81 -5.07 25.15
CA LYS A 215 -7.84 -6.16 25.10
C LYS A 215 -6.48 -5.73 24.56
N LEU A 216 -6.43 -4.76 23.66
CA LEU A 216 -5.17 -4.20 23.15
C LEU A 216 -4.46 -3.38 24.21
N PHE A 217 -5.18 -2.46 24.86
CA PHE A 217 -4.58 -1.51 25.80
C PHE A 217 -4.28 -2.12 27.19
N SER A 218 -5.03 -3.13 27.62
CA SER A 218 -4.73 -3.89 28.86
C SER A 218 -3.40 -4.62 28.82
N GLN A 219 -2.86 -4.92 27.63
CA GLN A 219 -1.55 -5.57 27.49
C GLN A 219 -0.39 -4.60 27.63
N ILE A 220 -0.63 -3.28 27.60
CA ILE A 220 0.42 -2.26 27.73
C ILE A 220 0.82 -2.07 29.21
N ILE A 221 -0.02 -2.54 30.15
CA ILE A 221 0.13 -2.42 31.61
C ILE A 221 0.97 -3.57 32.16
#